data_AF-Q1YXX3-F1
#
_entry.id   AF-Q1YXX3-F1
#
_cell.length_a   1.000
_cell.length_b   1.000
_cell.length_c   1.000
_cell.angle_alpha   90.00
_cell.angle_beta   90.00
_cell.angle_gamma   90.00
#
_symmetry.space_group_name_H-M   'P 1'
#
loop_
_entity.id
_entity.type
_entity.pdbx_description
1 polymer ?
#
loop_
_entity_poly.entity_id
_entity_poly.type
_entity_poly.pdbx_seq_one_letter_code
_entity_poly.pdbx_strand_id
1 'polypeptide(L)'
;MKLKLAGILSLSIGLVACGGGGGSSDSTKPAIQTKSIEGVAIDGYIKGATVFLDLNYNGKLDDGEPSSITDKEGNYRLALSGSNSDCIDYAPIVVNVPVGAIDADDPENPIQQAYQLVYPPAITVSSDEEIKFTTPLTTILWNEIQEDIHKTGLNSCQALKEAVNTQNKILQNVKDHENRIANRYNITVESLYGDFIKEENKDLYNLAQKMMPALKKSYEETKIIQQKNPDAQLAYVDYYWDFWDYRTNQPVDKWYRTEAIIKANKVVTIDHQVTDDLSNIIKLIRHVESNNSQHNGIGYSKEAWLSFDESLAEYTCSINETIEQLPEQNALTSYGVRNSSTSREGDWDNCSNKSVDSNFYQQLTTITVDGMKEQRTLTQTSFNYNQRVQFDDLVNLSDKINSYSRSDLNILNFLSSSFDENTGNGADDWWRAKYEYLQHSMNDFTQVITEKYSSGVWAKTQYFSNGTNKRECSSDGQTWSVAACKS
;
A
#
# COMPACT_ATOMS: atom_id res chain seq x y z
N MET A 1 5.19 2.17 -12.03
CA MET A 1 5.90 2.78 -13.18
C MET A 1 6.90 1.77 -13.73
N LYS A 2 6.70 1.24 -14.95
CA LYS A 2 7.57 0.19 -15.51
C LYS A 2 8.90 0.79 -15.98
N LEU A 3 9.99 0.58 -15.25
CA LEU A 3 11.34 0.86 -15.73
C LEU A 3 11.66 -0.08 -16.90
N LYS A 4 11.81 0.48 -18.10
CA LYS A 4 12.42 -0.23 -19.23
C LYS A 4 13.94 -0.24 -19.02
N LEU A 5 14.49 -1.39 -18.66
CA LEU A 5 15.92 -1.65 -18.64
C LEU A 5 16.43 -1.67 -20.09
N ALA A 6 17.17 -0.64 -20.49
CA ALA A 6 17.93 -0.65 -21.74
C ALA A 6 19.22 -1.46 -21.53
N GLY A 7 19.36 -2.55 -22.27
CA GLY A 7 20.54 -3.42 -22.23
C GLY A 7 21.79 -2.69 -22.71
N ILE A 8 22.87 -2.80 -21.92
CA ILE A 8 24.21 -2.40 -22.34
C ILE A 8 25.01 -3.66 -22.68
N LEU A 9 25.54 -3.60 -23.89
CA LEU A 9 26.39 -4.54 -24.58
C LEU A 9 27.58 -5.02 -23.72
N SER A 10 27.74 -6.34 -23.70
CA SER A 10 28.94 -7.08 -23.30
C SER A 10 30.21 -6.57 -23.99
N LEU A 11 31.24 -6.23 -23.21
CA LEU A 11 32.62 -6.13 -23.67
C LEU A 11 33.50 -7.08 -22.85
N SER A 12 33.88 -8.18 -23.50
CA SER A 12 34.84 -9.17 -23.03
C SER A 12 36.25 -8.58 -23.06
N ILE A 13 36.94 -8.55 -21.92
CA ILE A 13 38.39 -8.30 -21.86
C ILE A 13 39.06 -9.53 -21.27
N GLY A 14 39.99 -10.08 -22.04
CA GLY A 14 40.63 -11.37 -21.82
C GLY A 14 41.54 -11.41 -20.60
N LEU A 15 41.50 -12.58 -19.96
CA LEU A 15 42.48 -13.04 -18.98
C LEU A 15 43.78 -13.42 -19.71
N VAL A 16 44.90 -12.82 -19.31
CA VAL A 16 46.24 -13.33 -19.60
C VAL A 16 46.81 -13.88 -18.30
N ALA A 17 47.18 -15.15 -18.37
CA ALA A 17 47.84 -15.93 -17.34
C ALA A 17 49.31 -15.53 -17.15
N CYS A 18 49.81 -15.57 -15.91
CA CYS A 18 51.09 -16.20 -15.53
C CYS A 18 51.26 -16.19 -14.00
N GLY A 19 51.71 -17.30 -13.40
CA GLY A 19 52.18 -17.32 -12.01
C GLY A 19 51.99 -18.66 -11.31
N GLY A 20 52.96 -19.57 -11.45
CA GLY A 20 52.90 -20.94 -10.92
C GLY A 20 53.33 -21.12 -9.45
N GLY A 21 53.29 -22.39 -9.01
CA GLY A 21 53.90 -22.88 -7.78
C GLY A 21 53.19 -24.12 -7.24
N GLY A 22 53.76 -25.31 -7.45
CA GLY A 22 53.21 -26.58 -6.97
C GLY A 22 53.50 -26.86 -5.49
N GLY A 23 52.70 -27.74 -4.88
CA GLY A 23 52.99 -28.30 -3.56
C GLY A 23 51.79 -28.95 -2.88
N SER A 24 51.84 -30.27 -2.81
CA SER A 24 51.19 -31.17 -1.84
C SER A 24 49.66 -31.28 -1.78
N SER A 25 49.25 -32.52 -2.05
CA SER A 25 48.00 -33.17 -1.67
C SER A 25 47.54 -32.83 -0.26
N ASP A 26 46.39 -32.17 -0.16
CA ASP A 26 45.45 -32.44 0.92
C ASP A 26 44.04 -32.42 0.32
N SER A 27 43.40 -33.58 0.35
CA SER A 27 42.00 -33.75 -0.06
C SER A 27 41.12 -33.03 0.94
N THR A 28 40.93 -31.73 0.73
CA THR A 28 39.90 -30.94 1.40
C THR A 28 38.54 -31.46 0.95
N LYS A 29 38.00 -32.35 1.77
CA LYS A 29 36.56 -32.64 1.81
C LYS A 29 35.82 -31.30 1.72
N PRO A 30 34.90 -31.09 0.75
CA PRO A 30 34.17 -29.84 0.68
C PRO A 30 33.46 -29.66 2.02
N ALA A 31 33.75 -28.55 2.72
CA ALA A 31 32.97 -28.17 3.88
C ALA A 31 31.53 -28.01 3.39
N ILE A 32 30.64 -28.88 3.87
CA ILE A 32 29.20 -28.77 3.59
C ILE A 32 28.79 -27.43 4.19
N GLN A 33 28.54 -26.43 3.36
CA GLN A 33 27.97 -25.17 3.82
C GLN A 33 26.57 -25.47 4.35
N THR A 34 26.45 -25.55 5.67
CA THR A 34 25.19 -25.77 6.35
C THR A 34 24.55 -24.40 6.56
N LYS A 35 23.63 -24.03 5.66
CA LYS A 35 22.74 -22.90 5.91
C LYS A 35 21.77 -23.27 7.03
N SER A 36 21.23 -22.29 7.72
CA SER A 36 20.16 -22.51 8.69
C SER A 36 19.06 -21.48 8.55
N ILE A 37 17.85 -21.91 8.91
CA ILE A 37 16.71 -21.03 9.13
C ILE A 37 16.49 -20.98 10.63
N GLU A 38 16.31 -19.78 11.17
CA GLU A 38 15.93 -19.54 12.55
C GLU A 38 14.54 -18.90 12.57
N GLY A 39 13.74 -19.22 13.58
CA GLY A 39 12.40 -18.71 13.68
C GLY A 39 11.75 -19.00 15.02
N VAL A 40 10.55 -18.45 15.18
CA VAL A 40 9.74 -18.56 16.40
C VAL A 40 8.30 -18.90 16.01
N ALA A 41 7.70 -19.88 16.66
CA ALA A 41 6.28 -20.19 16.53
C ALA A 41 5.47 -19.41 17.56
N ILE A 42 4.56 -18.55 17.10
CA ILE A 42 3.85 -17.57 17.93
C ILE A 42 2.34 -17.59 17.66
N ASP A 43 1.60 -18.17 18.60
CA ASP A 43 0.16 -18.09 18.83
C ASP A 43 -0.03 -18.11 20.36
N GLY A 44 0.72 -17.22 21.02
CA GLY A 44 1.44 -17.55 22.25
C GLY A 44 2.68 -18.39 21.96
N TYR A 45 3.79 -18.27 22.72
CA TYR A 45 4.99 -19.05 22.39
C TYR A 45 4.69 -20.56 22.46
N ILE A 46 4.82 -21.25 21.32
CA ILE A 46 4.42 -22.65 21.22
C ILE A 46 5.59 -23.58 21.53
N LYS A 47 5.47 -24.38 22.58
CA LYS A 47 6.47 -25.38 22.98
C LYS A 47 6.06 -26.80 22.57
N GLY A 48 7.02 -27.55 22.02
CA GLY A 48 6.84 -28.97 21.69
C GLY A 48 6.19 -29.23 20.33
N ALA A 49 6.13 -28.22 19.46
CA ALA A 49 5.65 -28.37 18.09
C ALA A 49 6.76 -28.88 17.17
N THR A 50 6.40 -29.64 16.14
CA THR A 50 7.34 -30.09 15.11
C THR A 50 7.39 -29.09 13.97
N VAL A 51 8.57 -28.53 13.70
CA VAL A 51 8.80 -27.55 12.64
C VAL A 51 9.55 -28.21 11.51
N PHE A 52 9.16 -27.94 10.26
CA PHE A 52 9.86 -28.45 9.09
C PHE A 52 9.75 -27.52 7.87
N LEU A 53 10.70 -27.67 6.95
CA LEU A 53 10.69 -26.97 5.66
C LEU A 53 9.94 -27.84 4.64
N ASP A 54 8.73 -27.43 4.25
CA ASP A 54 7.84 -28.21 3.37
C ASP A 54 8.22 -27.98 1.90
N LEU A 55 8.96 -28.93 1.33
CA LEU A 55 9.57 -28.78 0.01
C LEU A 55 8.56 -29.06 -1.12
N ASN A 56 7.50 -29.80 -0.84
CA ASN A 56 6.50 -30.26 -1.81
C ASN A 56 5.09 -29.70 -1.56
N TYR A 57 4.97 -28.75 -0.64
CA TYR A 57 3.76 -27.98 -0.34
C TYR A 57 2.57 -28.87 0.06
N ASN A 58 2.82 -30.00 0.72
CA ASN A 58 1.75 -30.91 1.12
C ASN A 58 1.34 -30.75 2.60
N GLY A 59 2.02 -29.88 3.35
CA GLY A 59 1.78 -29.62 4.76
C GLY A 59 2.11 -30.77 5.70
N LYS A 60 2.89 -31.76 5.25
CA LYS A 60 3.26 -32.96 6.02
C LYS A 60 4.77 -33.12 6.02
N LEU A 61 5.31 -33.51 7.17
CA LEU A 61 6.72 -33.82 7.29
C LEU A 61 7.02 -35.11 6.52
N ASP A 62 7.73 -34.98 5.39
CA ASP A 62 8.16 -36.09 4.56
C ASP A 62 9.64 -36.46 4.75
N ASP A 63 10.01 -37.64 4.25
CA ASP A 63 11.38 -38.12 4.28
C ASP A 63 12.32 -37.17 3.51
N GLY A 64 13.34 -36.67 4.21
CA GLY A 64 14.36 -35.77 3.64
C GLY A 64 14.12 -34.28 3.89
N GLU A 65 12.98 -33.93 4.49
CA GLU A 65 12.69 -32.55 4.89
C GLU A 65 13.40 -32.19 6.22
N PRO A 66 14.13 -31.06 6.26
CA PRO A 66 14.73 -30.57 7.49
C PRO A 66 13.66 -30.28 8.54
N SER A 67 13.85 -30.80 9.76
CA SER A 67 12.91 -30.60 10.86
C SER A 67 13.59 -30.33 12.21
N SER A 68 12.84 -29.76 13.14
CA SER A 68 13.24 -29.51 14.53
C SER A 68 12.01 -29.46 15.45
N ILE A 69 12.22 -29.29 16.75
CA ILE A 69 11.14 -29.12 17.74
C ILE A 69 11.27 -27.75 18.40
N THR A 70 10.15 -27.07 18.62
CA THR A 70 10.15 -25.76 19.30
C THR A 70 10.48 -25.88 20.79
N ASP A 71 11.26 -24.92 21.29
CA ASP A 71 11.58 -24.82 22.72
C ASP A 71 10.48 -24.09 23.52
N LYS A 72 10.76 -23.78 24.79
CA LYS A 72 9.81 -23.10 25.70
C LYS A 72 9.47 -21.66 25.31
N GLU A 73 10.30 -21.05 24.48
CA GLU A 73 10.16 -19.70 23.95
C GLU A 73 9.71 -19.73 22.48
N GLY A 74 9.26 -20.90 21.99
CA GLY A 74 8.81 -21.09 20.62
C GLY A 74 9.92 -21.13 19.58
N ASN A 75 11.19 -21.01 19.99
CA ASN A 75 12.31 -20.93 19.03
C ASN A 75 12.55 -22.28 18.37
N TYR A 76 12.97 -22.21 17.11
CA TYR A 76 13.41 -23.37 16.34
C TYR A 76 14.58 -23.03 15.42
N ARG A 77 15.34 -24.06 15.03
CA ARG A 77 16.43 -23.93 14.05
C ARG A 77 16.45 -25.12 13.11
N LEU A 78 16.26 -24.86 11.82
CA LEU A 78 16.35 -25.86 10.76
C LEU A 78 17.74 -25.82 10.15
N ALA A 79 18.50 -26.91 10.30
CA ALA A 79 19.78 -27.07 9.63
C ALA A 79 19.56 -27.60 8.21
N LEU A 80 20.02 -26.85 7.21
CA LEU A 80 19.88 -27.20 5.80
C LEU A 80 21.17 -27.82 5.27
N SER A 81 21.05 -28.84 4.44
CA SER A 81 22.18 -29.45 3.74
C SER A 81 21.78 -29.85 2.32
N GLY A 82 22.75 -29.91 1.40
CA GLY A 82 22.53 -30.33 0.02
C GLY A 82 21.48 -29.49 -0.71
N SER A 83 20.64 -30.17 -1.50
CA SER A 83 19.56 -29.58 -2.32
C SER A 83 18.52 -28.79 -1.52
N ASN A 84 18.37 -29.06 -0.22
CA ASN A 84 17.39 -28.35 0.60
C ASN A 84 17.78 -26.87 0.76
N SER A 85 19.08 -26.56 0.71
CA SER A 85 19.58 -25.18 0.78
C SER A 85 19.22 -24.32 -0.44
N ASP A 86 18.87 -24.95 -1.57
CA ASP A 86 18.44 -24.27 -2.80
C ASP A 86 16.99 -23.79 -2.76
N CYS A 87 16.21 -24.27 -1.79
CA CYS A 87 14.79 -23.98 -1.61
C CYS A 87 14.49 -23.08 -0.40
N ILE A 88 15.51 -22.56 0.28
CA ILE A 88 15.37 -21.77 1.52
C ILE A 88 14.38 -20.59 1.39
N ASP A 89 14.37 -19.91 0.25
CA ASP A 89 13.50 -18.76 0.01
C ASP A 89 12.16 -19.13 -0.65
N TYR A 90 12.00 -20.40 -1.05
CA TYR A 90 10.91 -20.89 -1.89
C TYR A 90 10.02 -21.92 -1.20
N ALA A 91 10.42 -22.46 -0.06
CA ALA A 91 9.61 -23.40 0.71
C ALA A 91 8.96 -22.71 1.93
N PRO A 92 7.68 -22.97 2.21
CA PRO A 92 7.08 -22.57 3.47
C PRO A 92 7.69 -23.35 4.65
N ILE A 93 7.62 -22.75 5.83
CA ILE A 93 7.97 -23.41 7.09
C ILE A 93 6.67 -23.78 7.78
N VAL A 94 6.47 -25.07 8.03
CA VAL A 94 5.27 -25.59 8.68
C VAL A 94 5.59 -25.96 10.12
N VAL A 95 4.76 -25.50 11.04
CA VAL A 95 4.78 -25.82 12.46
C VAL A 95 3.56 -26.66 12.78
N ASN A 96 3.76 -27.97 12.94
CA ASN A 96 2.73 -28.89 13.42
C ASN A 96 2.63 -28.78 14.94
N VAL A 97 1.52 -28.23 15.44
CA VAL A 97 1.22 -28.12 16.86
C VAL A 97 0.39 -29.33 17.29
N PRO A 98 0.97 -30.33 17.98
CA PRO A 98 0.26 -31.54 18.39
C PRO A 98 -0.62 -31.31 19.62
N VAL A 99 -1.54 -32.25 19.86
CA VAL A 99 -2.20 -32.37 21.16
C VAL A 99 -1.14 -32.56 22.25
N GLY A 100 -1.23 -31.78 23.32
CA GLY A 100 -0.26 -31.78 24.42
C GLY A 100 0.90 -30.79 24.26
N ALA A 101 0.98 -30.05 23.16
CA ALA A 101 1.84 -28.86 23.08
C ALA A 101 1.40 -27.82 24.13
N ILE A 102 2.33 -26.94 24.52
CA ILE A 102 2.05 -25.86 25.48
C ILE A 102 2.07 -24.54 24.73
N ASP A 103 0.99 -23.80 24.87
CA ASP A 103 0.88 -22.40 24.50
C ASP A 103 1.21 -21.54 25.74
N ALA A 104 2.09 -20.57 25.59
CA ALA A 104 2.50 -19.68 26.69
C ALA A 104 1.38 -18.73 27.16
N ASP A 105 0.34 -18.50 26.35
CA ASP A 105 -0.82 -17.71 26.75
C ASP A 105 -1.74 -18.48 27.72
N ASP A 106 -1.72 -19.81 27.66
CA ASP A 106 -2.44 -20.71 28.58
C ASP A 106 -1.58 -21.92 29.01
N PRO A 107 -0.56 -21.70 29.86
CA PRO A 107 0.44 -22.72 30.18
C PRO A 107 -0.11 -23.88 31.03
N GLU A 108 -1.28 -23.70 31.65
CA GLU A 108 -1.93 -24.73 32.48
C GLU A 108 -2.82 -25.68 31.66
N ASN A 109 -3.23 -25.29 30.46
CA ASN A 109 -4.11 -26.08 29.61
C ASN A 109 -3.41 -26.44 28.29
N PRO A 110 -2.78 -27.62 28.20
CA PRO A 110 -2.16 -28.07 26.96
C PRO A 110 -3.15 -28.10 25.78
N ILE A 111 -2.63 -27.86 24.57
CA ILE A 111 -3.40 -27.86 23.33
C ILE A 111 -4.22 -29.15 23.19
N GLN A 112 -5.54 -29.00 23.02
CA GLN A 112 -6.49 -30.11 22.94
C GLN A 112 -6.80 -30.55 21.51
N GLN A 113 -6.60 -29.65 20.54
CA GLN A 113 -6.82 -29.91 19.12
C GLN A 113 -5.57 -29.52 18.35
N ALA A 114 -5.00 -30.46 17.60
CA ALA A 114 -3.84 -30.19 16.77
C ALA A 114 -4.20 -29.19 15.65
N TYR A 115 -3.26 -28.31 15.35
CA TYR A 115 -3.35 -27.32 14.27
C TYR A 115 -1.97 -27.06 13.66
N GLN A 116 -1.93 -26.24 12.62
CA GLN A 116 -0.70 -25.86 11.93
C GLN A 116 -0.56 -24.35 11.90
N LEU A 117 0.66 -23.88 12.11
CA LEU A 117 1.08 -22.53 11.74
C LEU A 117 2.04 -22.64 10.56
N VAL A 118 1.99 -21.67 9.65
CA VAL A 118 2.83 -21.66 8.45
C VAL A 118 3.44 -20.28 8.24
N TYR A 119 4.75 -20.26 8.01
CA TYR A 119 5.43 -19.09 7.47
C TYR A 119 5.54 -19.27 5.94
N PRO A 120 5.08 -18.31 5.14
CA PRO A 120 5.14 -18.40 3.68
C PRO A 120 6.60 -18.41 3.20
N PRO A 121 6.88 -18.87 1.97
CA PRO A 121 8.20 -18.73 1.37
C PRO A 121 8.71 -17.29 1.49
N ALA A 122 9.95 -17.10 1.93
CA ALA A 122 10.48 -15.76 2.19
C ALA A 122 10.39 -14.82 0.98
N ILE A 123 10.45 -15.36 -0.24
CA ILE A 123 10.30 -14.59 -1.49
C ILE A 123 8.89 -13.98 -1.69
N THR A 124 7.89 -14.44 -0.93
CA THR A 124 6.49 -14.03 -1.07
C THR A 124 6.06 -12.97 -0.05
N VAL A 125 6.91 -12.63 0.92
CA VAL A 125 6.68 -11.60 1.93
C VAL A 125 7.72 -10.49 1.83
N SER A 126 7.34 -9.28 2.23
CA SER A 126 8.21 -8.10 2.16
C SER A 126 8.95 -7.85 3.47
N SER A 127 9.50 -8.90 4.08
CA SER A 127 10.23 -8.82 5.34
C SER A 127 11.67 -9.25 5.15
N ASP A 128 12.59 -8.39 5.59
CA ASP A 128 14.03 -8.64 5.59
C ASP A 128 14.50 -9.26 6.92
N GLU A 129 13.58 -9.64 7.81
CA GLU A 129 13.90 -10.27 9.09
C GLU A 129 14.65 -11.60 8.89
N GLU A 130 15.79 -11.75 9.56
CA GLU A 130 16.54 -13.00 9.57
C GLU A 130 15.77 -14.10 10.32
N ILE A 131 15.03 -13.72 11.37
CA ILE A 131 14.20 -14.60 12.17
C ILE A 131 12.81 -14.71 11.54
N LYS A 132 12.32 -15.94 11.35
CA LYS A 132 11.01 -16.20 10.76
C LYS A 132 9.95 -16.37 11.85
N PHE A 133 9.08 -15.38 12.02
CA PHE A 133 7.98 -15.42 12.97
C PHE A 133 6.77 -16.12 12.35
N THR A 134 6.53 -17.37 12.73
CA THR A 134 5.44 -18.19 12.22
C THR A 134 4.20 -17.99 13.10
N THR A 135 3.18 -17.32 12.57
CA THR A 135 2.00 -16.86 13.33
C THR A 135 0.69 -17.24 12.64
N PRO A 136 -0.47 -17.13 13.32
CA PRO A 136 -1.77 -17.29 12.67
C PRO A 136 -1.96 -16.38 11.44
N LEU A 137 -1.38 -15.18 11.48
CA LEU A 137 -1.43 -14.24 10.37
C LEU A 137 -0.63 -14.71 9.16
N THR A 138 0.62 -15.15 9.35
CA THR A 138 1.44 -15.68 8.24
C THR A 138 0.84 -16.95 7.66
N THR A 139 0.13 -17.72 8.49
CA THR A 139 -0.58 -18.94 8.09
C THR A 139 -1.73 -18.64 7.14
N ILE A 140 -2.55 -17.64 7.44
CA ILE A 140 -3.65 -17.22 6.56
C ILE A 140 -3.09 -16.71 5.24
N LEU A 141 -2.06 -15.86 5.27
CA LEU A 141 -1.42 -15.37 4.05
C LEU A 141 -0.94 -16.52 3.16
N TRP A 142 -0.25 -17.51 3.74
CA TRP A 142 0.23 -18.66 2.98
C TRP A 142 -0.90 -19.51 2.42
N ASN A 143 -1.94 -19.81 3.19
CA ASN A 143 -3.07 -20.62 2.71
C ASN A 143 -3.67 -20.07 1.42
N GLU A 144 -3.85 -18.74 1.36
CA GLU A 144 -4.37 -18.06 0.19
C GLU A 144 -3.41 -18.13 -1.01
N ILE A 145 -2.13 -17.84 -0.77
CA ILE A 145 -1.09 -17.91 -1.81
C ILE A 145 -0.95 -19.35 -2.34
N GLN A 146 -0.93 -20.33 -1.45
CA GLN A 146 -0.75 -21.74 -1.77
C GLN A 146 -1.89 -22.27 -2.62
N GLU A 147 -3.13 -21.95 -2.29
CA GLU A 147 -4.30 -22.37 -3.08
C GLU A 147 -4.18 -21.91 -4.54
N ASP A 148 -3.63 -20.71 -4.75
CA ASP A 148 -3.43 -20.13 -6.06
C ASP A 148 -2.28 -20.75 -6.84
N ILE A 149 -1.15 -20.92 -6.18
CA ILE A 149 0.04 -21.57 -6.73
C ILE A 149 -0.35 -23.00 -7.17
N HIS A 150 -1.11 -23.73 -6.35
CA HIS A 150 -1.63 -25.07 -6.67
C HIS A 150 -2.56 -25.07 -7.89
N LYS A 151 -3.45 -24.08 -8.04
CA LYS A 151 -4.28 -23.91 -9.25
C LYS A 151 -3.45 -23.75 -10.52
N THR A 152 -2.21 -23.23 -10.40
CA THR A 152 -1.27 -23.12 -11.53
C THR A 152 -0.39 -24.37 -11.75
N GLY A 153 -0.57 -25.43 -10.96
CA GLY A 153 0.23 -26.65 -11.04
C GLY A 153 1.61 -26.53 -10.39
N LEU A 154 1.90 -25.42 -9.72
CA LEU A 154 3.12 -25.25 -8.93
C LEU A 154 2.87 -25.93 -7.57
N ASN A 155 3.64 -26.95 -7.24
CA ASN A 155 3.41 -27.79 -6.06
C ASN A 155 4.72 -28.15 -5.35
N SER A 156 5.76 -27.34 -5.53
CA SER A 156 7.03 -27.54 -4.85
C SER A 156 7.87 -26.27 -4.88
N CYS A 157 8.83 -26.20 -3.97
CA CYS A 157 9.80 -25.12 -3.92
C CYS A 157 10.57 -24.95 -5.23
N GLN A 158 10.89 -26.07 -5.90
CA GLN A 158 11.59 -26.05 -7.19
C GLN A 158 10.70 -25.47 -8.30
N ALA A 159 9.44 -25.88 -8.35
CA ALA A 159 8.48 -25.34 -9.33
C ALA A 159 8.28 -23.84 -9.12
N LEU A 160 8.12 -23.39 -7.87
CA LEU A 160 8.00 -21.97 -7.56
C LEU A 160 9.25 -21.21 -7.97
N LYS A 161 10.44 -21.72 -7.65
CA LYS A 161 11.76 -21.13 -8.00
C LYS A 161 11.92 -20.87 -9.49
N GLU A 162 11.41 -21.74 -10.34
CA GLU A 162 11.46 -21.60 -11.81
C GLU A 162 10.39 -20.62 -12.34
N ALA A 163 9.29 -20.43 -11.60
CA ALA A 163 8.16 -19.60 -12.00
C ALA A 163 8.34 -18.10 -11.68
N VAL A 164 9.40 -17.46 -12.17
CA VAL A 164 9.78 -16.07 -11.86
C VAL A 164 8.65 -15.05 -12.06
N ASN A 165 7.85 -15.19 -13.12
CA ASN A 165 6.72 -14.28 -13.36
C ASN A 165 5.62 -14.43 -12.30
N THR A 166 5.39 -15.65 -11.82
CA THR A 166 4.43 -15.93 -10.75
C THR A 166 4.94 -15.38 -9.42
N GLN A 167 6.23 -15.57 -9.11
CA GLN A 167 6.87 -14.98 -7.93
C GLN A 167 6.68 -13.45 -7.90
N ASN A 168 7.04 -12.76 -8.99
CA ASN A 168 6.91 -11.31 -9.08
C ASN A 168 5.47 -10.84 -8.91
N LYS A 169 4.50 -11.56 -9.46
CA LYS A 169 3.08 -11.22 -9.33
C LYS A 169 2.59 -11.39 -7.89
N ILE A 170 2.95 -12.49 -7.23
CA ILE A 170 2.59 -12.74 -5.83
C ILE A 170 3.21 -11.67 -4.94
N LEU A 171 4.52 -11.46 -5.06
CA LEU A 171 5.24 -10.47 -4.27
C LEU A 171 4.66 -9.07 -4.45
N GLN A 172 4.31 -8.68 -5.68
CA GLN A 172 3.67 -7.38 -5.92
C GLN A 172 2.30 -7.27 -5.25
N ASN A 173 1.45 -8.30 -5.35
CA ASN A 173 0.14 -8.31 -4.72
C ASN A 173 0.24 -8.22 -3.18
N VAL A 174 1.18 -8.97 -2.59
CA VAL A 174 1.43 -8.97 -1.15
C VAL A 174 1.95 -7.59 -0.72
N LYS A 175 2.97 -7.05 -1.40
CA LYS A 175 3.51 -5.69 -1.18
C LYS A 175 2.43 -4.62 -1.23
N ASP A 176 1.59 -4.65 -2.24
CA ASP A 176 0.55 -3.65 -2.40
C ASP A 176 -0.48 -3.74 -1.26
N HIS A 177 -0.82 -4.95 -0.79
CA HIS A 177 -1.75 -5.15 0.31
C HIS A 177 -1.14 -4.72 1.65
N GLU A 178 0.09 -5.15 1.93
CA GLU A 178 0.88 -4.75 3.10
C GLU A 178 1.01 -3.23 3.21
N ASN A 179 1.34 -2.55 2.10
CA ASN A 179 1.40 -1.10 2.08
C ASN A 179 0.05 -0.45 2.39
N ARG A 180 -1.07 -1.00 1.91
CA ARG A 180 -2.40 -0.45 2.21
C ARG A 180 -2.77 -0.61 3.68
N ILE A 181 -2.42 -1.75 4.29
CA ILE A 181 -2.58 -1.98 5.73
C ILE A 181 -1.71 -0.99 6.52
N ALA A 182 -0.43 -0.88 6.17
CA ALA A 182 0.49 0.02 6.83
C ALA A 182 0.03 1.48 6.77
N ASN A 183 -0.43 1.93 5.60
CA ASN A 183 -0.98 3.28 5.43
C ASN A 183 -2.25 3.50 6.26
N ARG A 184 -3.12 2.48 6.38
CA ARG A 184 -4.40 2.60 7.06
C ARG A 184 -4.26 2.62 8.58
N TYR A 185 -3.47 1.71 9.13
CA TYR A 185 -3.34 1.53 10.57
C TYR A 185 -2.09 2.19 11.15
N ASN A 186 -1.24 2.74 10.29
CA ASN A 186 0.05 3.32 10.66
C ASN A 186 0.96 2.37 11.43
N ILE A 187 0.97 1.09 11.00
CA ILE A 187 1.81 0.01 11.53
C ILE A 187 2.78 -0.44 10.45
N THR A 188 4.01 -0.81 10.80
CA THR A 188 4.95 -1.32 9.78
C THR A 188 4.66 -2.79 9.47
N VAL A 189 5.11 -3.26 8.31
CA VAL A 189 4.98 -4.67 7.90
C VAL A 189 5.77 -5.57 8.84
N GLU A 190 6.92 -5.11 9.31
CA GLU A 190 7.76 -5.81 10.28
C GLU A 190 7.04 -5.98 11.60
N SER A 191 6.39 -4.93 12.13
CA SER A 191 5.58 -5.04 13.34
C SER A 191 4.38 -5.96 13.14
N LEU A 192 3.75 -5.94 11.96
CA LEU A 192 2.59 -6.79 11.66
C LEU A 192 2.93 -8.29 11.68
N TYR A 193 4.11 -8.67 11.17
CA TYR A 193 4.59 -10.05 11.19
C TYR A 193 5.62 -10.34 12.30
N GLY A 194 5.80 -9.41 13.24
CA GLY A 194 6.84 -9.49 14.25
C GLY A 194 6.45 -10.34 15.46
N ASP A 195 7.34 -10.35 16.45
CA ASP A 195 7.08 -10.95 17.76
C ASP A 195 6.30 -9.98 18.66
N PHE A 196 4.98 -10.01 18.51
CA PHE A 196 4.05 -9.17 19.29
C PHE A 196 4.10 -9.43 20.80
N ILE A 197 4.57 -10.62 21.24
CA ILE A 197 4.67 -10.97 22.66
C ILE A 197 5.88 -10.26 23.27
N LYS A 198 7.03 -10.35 22.61
CA LYS A 198 8.27 -9.69 23.05
C LYS A 198 8.17 -8.18 23.05
N GLU A 199 7.40 -7.61 22.13
CA GLU A 199 7.13 -6.17 22.07
C GLU A 199 6.14 -5.69 23.15
N GLU A 200 5.52 -6.61 23.90
CA GLU A 200 4.48 -6.33 24.91
C GLU A 200 3.30 -5.50 24.35
N ASN A 201 3.05 -5.58 23.04
CA ASN A 201 2.08 -4.76 22.33
C ASN A 201 0.74 -5.49 22.14
N LYS A 202 -0.04 -5.56 23.22
CA LYS A 202 -1.36 -6.25 23.24
C LYS A 202 -2.36 -5.66 22.23
N ASP A 203 -2.30 -4.36 21.99
CA ASP A 203 -3.22 -3.70 21.05
C ASP A 203 -2.94 -4.15 19.61
N LEU A 204 -1.66 -4.24 19.22
CA LEU A 204 -1.25 -4.75 17.92
C LEU A 204 -1.59 -6.24 17.75
N TYR A 205 -1.39 -7.05 18.78
CA TYR A 205 -1.81 -8.47 18.75
C TYR A 205 -3.32 -8.60 18.52
N ASN A 206 -4.13 -7.86 19.28
CA ASN A 206 -5.59 -7.88 19.13
C ASN A 206 -6.02 -7.37 17.75
N LEU A 207 -5.36 -6.34 17.23
CA LEU A 207 -5.59 -5.83 15.88
C LEU A 207 -5.30 -6.91 14.84
N ALA A 208 -4.14 -7.56 14.92
CA ALA A 208 -3.74 -8.62 13.99
C ALA A 208 -4.75 -9.78 13.99
N GLN A 209 -5.17 -10.25 15.17
CA GLN A 209 -6.18 -11.31 15.34
C GLN A 209 -7.53 -10.90 14.73
N LYS A 210 -7.99 -9.68 14.97
CA LYS A 210 -9.23 -9.17 14.36
C LYS A 210 -9.13 -9.03 12.85
N MET A 211 -7.98 -8.62 12.34
CA MET A 211 -7.78 -8.39 10.91
C MET A 211 -7.66 -9.67 10.08
N MET A 212 -7.29 -10.79 10.69
CA MET A 212 -7.08 -12.07 10.00
C MET A 212 -8.22 -12.47 9.02
N PRO A 213 -9.51 -12.52 9.42
CA PRO A 213 -10.60 -12.81 8.49
C PRO A 213 -10.73 -11.78 7.37
N ALA A 214 -10.45 -10.51 7.67
CA ALA A 214 -10.53 -9.42 6.72
C ALA A 214 -9.43 -9.50 5.67
N LEU A 215 -8.20 -9.83 6.06
CA LEU A 215 -7.06 -10.01 5.16
C LEU A 215 -7.30 -11.16 4.20
N LYS A 216 -7.77 -12.30 4.73
CA LYS A 216 -8.18 -13.45 3.93
C LYS A 216 -9.18 -13.03 2.85
N LYS A 217 -10.29 -12.42 3.27
CA LYS A 217 -11.38 -12.04 2.37
C LYS A 217 -10.97 -10.97 1.35
N SER A 218 -10.12 -10.03 1.76
CA SER A 218 -9.52 -8.99 0.90
C SER A 218 -8.72 -9.62 -0.23
N TYR A 219 -7.88 -10.59 0.10
CA TYR A 219 -7.06 -11.29 -0.88
C TYR A 219 -7.93 -12.05 -1.86
N GLU A 220 -8.86 -12.90 -1.38
CA GLU A 220 -9.79 -13.68 -2.21
C GLU A 220 -10.55 -12.79 -3.22
N GLU A 221 -11.19 -11.72 -2.75
CA GLU A 221 -11.96 -10.81 -3.61
C GLU A 221 -11.09 -9.96 -4.53
N THR A 222 -9.87 -9.59 -4.10
CA THR A 222 -8.88 -8.92 -4.94
C THR A 222 -8.58 -9.74 -6.19
N LYS A 223 -8.46 -11.07 -6.06
CA LYS A 223 -8.20 -11.92 -7.25
C LYS A 223 -9.38 -11.92 -8.21
N ILE A 224 -10.60 -11.99 -7.67
CA ILE A 224 -11.83 -12.00 -8.46
C ILE A 224 -11.94 -10.69 -9.26
N ILE A 225 -11.69 -9.54 -8.63
CA ILE A 225 -11.77 -8.26 -9.33
C ILE A 225 -10.65 -8.06 -10.35
N GLN A 226 -9.44 -8.55 -10.06
CA GLN A 226 -8.33 -8.54 -11.02
C GLN A 226 -8.64 -9.37 -12.28
N GLN A 227 -9.28 -10.54 -12.12
CA GLN A 227 -9.70 -11.37 -13.25
C GLN A 227 -10.79 -10.70 -14.10
N LYS A 228 -11.72 -9.98 -13.45
CA LYS A 228 -12.78 -9.23 -14.14
C LYS A 228 -12.27 -7.95 -14.83
N ASN A 229 -11.10 -7.44 -14.42
CA ASN A 229 -10.51 -6.21 -14.92
C ASN A 229 -9.06 -6.42 -15.39
N PRO A 230 -8.80 -7.24 -16.43
CA PRO A 230 -7.44 -7.56 -16.87
C PRO A 230 -6.69 -6.36 -17.47
N ASP A 231 -7.39 -5.30 -17.84
CA ASP A 231 -6.85 -4.04 -18.35
C ASP A 231 -6.57 -3.00 -17.25
N ALA A 232 -6.96 -3.28 -16.00
CA ALA A 232 -6.65 -2.42 -14.88
C ALA A 232 -5.14 -2.41 -14.59
N GLN A 233 -4.63 -1.22 -14.31
CA GLN A 233 -3.26 -1.06 -13.79
C GLN A 233 -3.17 -1.58 -12.36
N LEU A 234 -4.24 -1.36 -11.57
CA LEU A 234 -4.41 -1.89 -10.23
C LEU A 234 -5.90 -2.15 -9.98
N ALA A 235 -6.23 -3.30 -9.41
CA ALA A 235 -7.57 -3.61 -8.94
C ALA A 235 -7.47 -4.41 -7.63
N TYR A 236 -8.22 -3.99 -6.61
CA TYR A 236 -8.19 -4.64 -5.30
C TYR A 236 -9.50 -4.47 -4.54
N VAL A 237 -9.68 -5.33 -3.54
CA VAL A 237 -10.69 -5.21 -2.50
C VAL A 237 -9.97 -5.28 -1.15
N ASP A 238 -10.25 -4.32 -0.27
CA ASP A 238 -9.79 -4.34 1.11
C ASP A 238 -10.98 -4.32 2.06
N TYR A 239 -10.97 -5.26 3.00
CA TYR A 239 -11.78 -5.22 4.20
C TYR A 239 -10.95 -4.63 5.33
N TYR A 240 -11.53 -3.69 6.06
CA TYR A 240 -10.85 -3.06 7.18
C TYR A 240 -11.82 -2.74 8.30
N TRP A 241 -11.26 -2.73 9.50
CA TRP A 241 -11.93 -2.38 10.73
C TRP A 241 -11.62 -0.93 11.06
N ASP A 242 -12.66 -0.15 11.29
CA ASP A 242 -12.52 1.16 11.87
C ASP A 242 -12.88 1.06 13.35
N PHE A 243 -11.93 1.41 14.20
CA PHE A 243 -12.06 1.36 15.66
C PHE A 243 -12.10 2.75 16.31
N TRP A 244 -11.85 3.81 15.53
CA TRP A 244 -11.80 5.18 16.06
C TRP A 244 -12.25 6.22 15.03
N ASP A 245 -13.30 6.97 15.37
CA ASP A 245 -13.72 8.12 14.56
C ASP A 245 -12.96 9.38 15.04
N TYR A 246 -11.97 9.81 14.27
CA TYR A 246 -11.16 10.99 14.57
C TYR A 246 -11.93 12.33 14.46
N ARG A 247 -13.09 12.37 13.78
CA ARG A 247 -13.91 13.59 13.66
C ARG A 247 -14.72 13.83 14.92
N THR A 248 -15.26 12.76 15.50
CA THR A 248 -16.04 12.82 16.74
C THR A 248 -15.21 12.54 17.99
N ASN A 249 -13.97 12.06 17.80
CA ASN A 249 -13.06 11.62 18.84
C ASN A 249 -13.70 10.56 19.76
N GLN A 250 -14.33 9.55 19.14
CA GLN A 250 -15.03 8.45 19.82
C GLN A 250 -14.60 7.09 19.26
N PRO A 251 -14.58 6.03 20.08
CA PRO A 251 -14.41 4.68 19.58
C PRO A 251 -15.61 4.29 18.71
N VAL A 252 -15.33 3.56 17.64
CA VAL A 252 -16.34 2.94 16.79
C VAL A 252 -16.02 1.46 16.64
N ASP A 253 -16.97 0.68 16.14
CA ASP A 253 -16.76 -0.72 15.82
C ASP A 253 -17.52 -0.99 14.52
N LYS A 254 -16.89 -0.62 13.39
CA LYS A 254 -17.51 -0.70 12.07
C LYS A 254 -16.54 -1.37 11.10
N TRP A 255 -17.08 -2.27 10.29
CA TRP A 255 -16.34 -2.91 9.21
C TRP A 255 -16.70 -2.29 7.87
N TYR A 256 -15.70 -2.17 7.01
CA TYR A 256 -15.85 -1.61 5.69
C TYR A 256 -15.18 -2.48 4.64
N ARG A 257 -15.72 -2.40 3.42
CA ARG A 257 -15.18 -2.99 2.20
C ARG A 257 -14.92 -1.87 1.19
N THR A 258 -13.67 -1.65 0.84
CA THR A 258 -13.25 -0.77 -0.26
C THR A 258 -12.97 -1.62 -1.48
N GLU A 259 -13.60 -1.28 -2.60
CA GLU A 259 -13.27 -1.79 -3.93
C GLU A 259 -12.64 -0.68 -4.75
N ALA A 260 -11.49 -0.94 -5.38
CA ALA A 260 -10.82 0.05 -6.21
C ALA A 260 -10.39 -0.56 -7.55
N ILE A 261 -10.69 0.16 -8.63
CA ILE A 261 -10.28 -0.18 -10.00
C ILE A 261 -9.60 1.05 -10.61
N ILE A 262 -8.32 0.93 -10.92
CA ILE A 262 -7.50 2.00 -11.48
C ILE A 262 -7.05 1.59 -12.88
N LYS A 263 -7.51 2.35 -13.88
CA LYS A 263 -7.14 2.25 -15.29
C LYS A 263 -6.39 3.53 -15.69
N ALA A 264 -5.79 3.53 -16.88
CA ALA A 264 -4.99 4.66 -17.36
C ALA A 264 -5.75 6.00 -17.37
N ASN A 265 -7.06 5.97 -17.63
CA ASN A 265 -7.91 7.14 -17.78
C ASN A 265 -9.17 7.11 -16.90
N LYS A 266 -9.29 6.12 -16.00
CA LYS A 266 -10.48 5.95 -15.17
C LYS A 266 -10.10 5.37 -13.81
N VAL A 267 -10.60 5.97 -12.74
CA VAL A 267 -10.48 5.45 -11.38
C VAL A 267 -11.88 5.29 -10.82
N VAL A 268 -12.16 4.13 -10.25
CA VAL A 268 -13.41 3.85 -9.53
C VAL A 268 -13.05 3.39 -8.13
N THR A 269 -13.73 3.93 -7.12
CA THR A 269 -13.62 3.48 -5.74
C THR A 269 -15.01 3.39 -5.12
N ILE A 270 -15.32 2.25 -4.51
CA ILE A 270 -16.62 2.00 -3.87
C ILE A 270 -16.39 1.49 -2.45
N ASP A 271 -16.88 2.24 -1.49
CA ASP A 271 -16.80 1.93 -0.06
C ASP A 271 -18.17 1.54 0.48
N HIS A 272 -18.24 0.37 1.11
CA HIS A 272 -19.44 -0.10 1.80
C HIS A 272 -19.14 -0.33 3.27
N GLN A 273 -20.11 -0.07 4.14
CA GLN A 273 -20.12 -0.69 5.47
C GLN A 273 -20.61 -2.13 5.31
N VAL A 274 -20.00 -3.06 6.04
CA VAL A 274 -20.36 -4.48 6.03
C VAL A 274 -20.61 -4.98 7.46
N THR A 275 -21.23 -6.15 7.57
CA THR A 275 -21.42 -6.85 8.85
C THR A 275 -20.09 -7.29 9.47
N ASP A 276 -20.06 -7.57 10.77
CA ASP A 276 -18.83 -7.91 11.50
C ASP A 276 -18.22 -9.25 11.05
N ASP A 277 -19.04 -10.17 10.55
CA ASP A 277 -18.62 -11.41 9.89
C ASP A 277 -18.19 -11.19 8.43
N LEU A 278 -18.18 -9.94 7.99
CA LEU A 278 -17.86 -9.44 6.66
C LEU A 278 -18.82 -9.91 5.56
N SER A 279 -19.83 -10.73 5.87
CA SER A 279 -20.59 -11.52 4.90
C SER A 279 -21.59 -10.72 4.08
N ASN A 280 -22.12 -9.62 4.63
CA ASN A 280 -23.18 -8.83 4.01
C ASN A 280 -22.83 -7.34 3.94
N ILE A 281 -23.21 -6.70 2.83
CA ILE A 281 -23.18 -5.25 2.69
C ILE A 281 -24.34 -4.66 3.50
N ILE A 282 -24.03 -3.69 4.37
CA ILE A 282 -25.02 -2.92 5.15
C ILE A 282 -25.48 -1.70 4.38
N LYS A 283 -24.53 -0.88 3.89
CA LYS A 283 -24.83 0.37 3.19
C LYS A 283 -23.67 0.80 2.30
N LEU A 284 -23.98 1.50 1.21
CA LEU A 284 -22.99 2.26 0.45
C LEU A 284 -22.61 3.50 1.26
N ILE A 285 -21.31 3.67 1.50
CA ILE A 285 -20.75 4.83 2.19
C ILE A 285 -20.30 5.87 1.16
N ARG A 286 -19.62 5.41 0.11
CA ARG A 286 -19.07 6.28 -0.90
C ARG A 286 -18.90 5.54 -2.23
N HIS A 287 -19.22 6.20 -3.34
CA HIS A 287 -18.86 5.78 -4.68
C HIS A 287 -18.20 6.98 -5.37
N VAL A 288 -16.97 6.81 -5.81
CA VAL A 288 -16.20 7.80 -6.57
C VAL A 288 -15.85 7.24 -7.94
N GLU A 289 -16.07 8.03 -8.98
CA GLU A 289 -15.55 7.76 -10.32
C GLU A 289 -14.87 9.01 -10.86
N SER A 290 -13.61 8.88 -11.27
CA SER A 290 -12.82 9.89 -11.95
C SER A 290 -12.52 9.44 -13.38
N ASN A 291 -12.90 10.23 -14.37
CA ASN A 291 -12.59 10.03 -15.78
C ASN A 291 -11.62 11.11 -16.25
N ASN A 292 -10.54 10.69 -16.88
CA ASN A 292 -9.41 11.54 -17.24
C ASN A 292 -9.16 11.49 -18.75
N SER A 293 -8.72 12.60 -19.32
CA SER A 293 -8.29 12.67 -20.71
C SER A 293 -7.19 13.72 -20.85
N GLN A 294 -6.46 13.67 -21.95
CA GLN A 294 -5.41 14.64 -22.27
C GLN A 294 -5.61 15.14 -23.69
N HIS A 295 -5.45 16.44 -23.89
CA HIS A 295 -5.62 17.06 -25.20
C HIS A 295 -4.78 18.34 -25.31
N ASN A 296 -4.04 18.53 -26.41
CA ASN A 296 -3.29 19.76 -26.69
C ASN A 296 -2.46 20.34 -25.50
N GLY A 297 -1.80 19.47 -24.74
CA GLY A 297 -0.99 19.87 -23.58
C GLY A 297 -1.80 20.20 -22.31
N ILE A 298 -3.08 19.85 -22.27
CA ILE A 298 -3.97 19.94 -21.11
C ILE A 298 -4.32 18.55 -20.58
N GLY A 299 -4.37 18.42 -19.26
CA GLY A 299 -5.08 17.35 -18.56
C GLY A 299 -6.51 17.80 -18.23
N TYR A 300 -7.48 16.94 -18.49
CA TYR A 300 -8.88 17.13 -18.12
C TYR A 300 -9.36 15.97 -17.26
N SER A 301 -10.01 16.27 -16.15
CA SER A 301 -10.66 15.26 -15.30
C SER A 301 -12.08 15.67 -14.93
N LYS A 302 -12.98 14.69 -14.92
CA LYS A 302 -14.33 14.81 -14.36
C LYS A 302 -14.50 13.72 -13.32
N GLU A 303 -14.91 14.12 -12.13
CA GLU A 303 -15.02 13.25 -10.98
C GLU A 303 -16.39 13.42 -10.31
N ALA A 304 -17.07 12.30 -10.06
CA ALA A 304 -18.35 12.26 -9.35
C ALA A 304 -18.19 11.49 -8.04
N TRP A 305 -18.75 12.04 -6.97
CA TRP A 305 -18.74 11.46 -5.63
C TRP A 305 -20.17 11.34 -5.12
N LEU A 306 -20.66 10.13 -4.93
CA LEU A 306 -21.85 9.88 -4.14
C LEU A 306 -21.41 9.46 -2.74
N SER A 307 -21.72 10.25 -1.71
CA SER A 307 -21.29 9.98 -0.32
C SER A 307 -22.48 10.04 0.64
N PHE A 308 -22.59 9.06 1.54
CA PHE A 308 -23.62 9.04 2.57
C PHE A 308 -23.24 10.03 3.69
N ASP A 309 -24.12 11.00 3.96
CA ASP A 309 -24.01 11.92 5.08
C ASP A 309 -24.77 11.35 6.28
N GLU A 310 -24.03 10.90 7.29
CA GLU A 310 -24.63 10.32 8.50
C GLU A 310 -25.48 11.34 9.29
N SER A 311 -25.17 12.64 9.20
CA SER A 311 -25.89 13.69 9.94
C SER A 311 -27.26 14.00 9.32
N LEU A 312 -27.35 13.90 7.99
CA LEU A 312 -28.57 14.14 7.24
C LEU A 312 -29.34 12.85 6.94
N ALA A 313 -28.72 11.69 7.12
CA ALA A 313 -29.22 10.38 6.71
C ALA A 313 -29.61 10.33 5.22
N GLU A 314 -28.86 11.05 4.37
CA GLU A 314 -29.10 11.20 2.94
C GLU A 314 -27.78 11.12 2.17
N TYR A 315 -27.86 10.85 0.87
CA TYR A 315 -26.71 10.89 -0.03
C TYR A 315 -26.48 12.30 -0.58
N THR A 316 -25.22 12.70 -0.57
CA THR A 316 -24.73 13.91 -1.24
C THR A 316 -23.99 13.51 -2.51
N CYS A 317 -24.18 14.30 -3.56
CA CYS A 317 -23.47 14.16 -4.82
C CYS A 317 -22.58 15.37 -5.05
N SER A 318 -21.27 15.14 -5.16
CA SER A 318 -20.29 16.18 -5.51
C SER A 318 -19.69 15.91 -6.88
N ILE A 319 -19.74 16.91 -7.76
CA ILE A 319 -19.14 16.88 -9.09
C ILE A 319 -17.96 17.83 -9.10
N ASN A 320 -16.78 17.30 -9.43
CA ASN A 320 -15.57 18.07 -9.66
C ASN A 320 -15.17 17.97 -11.13
N GLU A 321 -14.83 19.09 -11.73
CA GLU A 321 -14.22 19.15 -13.06
C GLU A 321 -12.91 19.91 -12.96
N THR A 322 -11.83 19.33 -13.45
CA THR A 322 -10.50 19.95 -13.46
C THR A 322 -9.97 20.07 -14.88
N ILE A 323 -9.42 21.23 -15.20
CA ILE A 323 -8.62 21.49 -16.40
C ILE A 323 -7.26 22.04 -15.98
N GLU A 324 -6.17 21.43 -16.44
CA GLU A 324 -4.82 21.81 -16.00
C GLU A 324 -3.79 21.72 -17.13
N GLN A 325 -2.77 22.57 -17.08
CA GLN A 325 -1.64 22.47 -18.00
C GLN A 325 -0.80 21.26 -17.65
N LEU A 326 -0.47 20.45 -18.66
CA LEU A 326 0.56 19.43 -18.51
C LEU A 326 1.94 20.10 -18.44
N PRO A 327 2.87 19.60 -17.61
CA PRO A 327 4.22 20.13 -17.52
C PRO A 327 4.99 19.92 -18.84
N GLU A 328 5.79 20.91 -19.24
CA GLU A 328 6.65 20.85 -20.41
C GLU A 328 8.10 21.15 -20.05
N GLN A 329 9.06 20.69 -20.86
CA GLN A 329 10.49 20.81 -20.57
C GLN A 329 10.96 22.25 -20.30
N ASN A 330 10.35 23.24 -20.94
CA ASN A 330 10.69 24.66 -20.79
C ASN A 330 9.65 25.44 -19.97
N ALA A 331 8.63 24.76 -19.43
CA ALA A 331 7.55 25.34 -18.64
C ALA A 331 7.14 24.34 -17.54
N LEU A 332 7.97 24.27 -16.50
CA LEU A 332 7.81 23.37 -15.35
C LEU A 332 6.76 23.85 -14.34
N THR A 333 6.32 25.10 -14.45
CA THR A 333 5.17 25.62 -13.71
C THR A 333 3.93 25.47 -14.59
N SER A 334 2.92 24.78 -14.06
CA SER A 334 1.61 24.60 -14.66
C SER A 334 0.52 25.26 -13.83
N TYR A 335 -0.57 25.59 -14.50
CA TYR A 335 -1.75 26.21 -13.91
C TYR A 335 -2.98 25.33 -14.15
N GLY A 336 -3.94 25.38 -13.23
CA GLY A 336 -5.18 24.62 -13.36
C GLY A 336 -6.37 25.33 -12.73
N VAL A 337 -7.55 24.92 -13.17
CA VAL A 337 -8.85 25.33 -12.64
C VAL A 337 -9.62 24.07 -12.27
N ARG A 338 -10.11 24.01 -11.03
CA ARG A 338 -11.05 22.98 -10.58
C ARG A 338 -12.36 23.62 -10.17
N ASN A 339 -13.46 23.18 -10.77
CA ASN A 339 -14.81 23.61 -10.43
C ASN A 339 -15.50 22.49 -9.66
N SER A 340 -16.15 22.82 -8.55
CA SER A 340 -16.80 21.84 -7.67
C SER A 340 -18.22 22.29 -7.35
N SER A 341 -19.18 21.37 -7.38
CA SER A 341 -20.56 21.63 -6.94
C SER A 341 -21.09 20.44 -6.16
N THR A 342 -22.01 20.70 -5.22
CA THR A 342 -22.62 19.66 -4.39
C THR A 342 -24.13 19.77 -4.44
N SER A 343 -24.80 18.62 -4.52
CA SER A 343 -26.25 18.47 -4.56
C SER A 343 -26.68 17.23 -3.77
N ARG A 344 -28.00 16.98 -3.68
CA ARG A 344 -28.55 15.75 -3.07
C ARG A 344 -29.03 14.83 -4.17
N GLU A 345 -28.54 13.60 -4.18
CA GLU A 345 -28.94 12.57 -5.15
C GLU A 345 -29.06 11.23 -4.44
N GLY A 346 -30.09 10.44 -4.76
CA GLY A 346 -30.37 9.19 -4.04
C GLY A 346 -29.57 7.98 -4.51
N ASP A 347 -28.98 8.05 -5.71
CA ASP A 347 -28.32 6.93 -6.36
C ASP A 347 -27.16 7.38 -7.26
N TRP A 348 -26.35 6.40 -7.64
CA TRP A 348 -25.15 6.62 -8.41
C TRP A 348 -25.42 7.12 -9.82
N ASP A 349 -26.41 6.55 -10.52
CA ASP A 349 -26.66 6.88 -11.92
C ASP A 349 -27.12 8.33 -12.06
N ASN A 350 -27.95 8.82 -11.14
CA ASN A 350 -28.32 10.23 -11.09
C ASN A 350 -27.11 11.12 -10.78
N CYS A 351 -26.25 10.74 -9.84
CA CYS A 351 -25.07 11.53 -9.50
C CYS A 351 -24.02 11.58 -10.62
N SER A 352 -23.60 10.44 -11.16
CA SER A 352 -22.50 10.35 -12.13
C SER A 352 -22.79 11.07 -13.45
N ASN A 353 -24.08 11.22 -13.80
CA ASN A 353 -24.51 11.90 -15.01
C ASN A 353 -24.59 13.43 -14.86
N LYS A 354 -24.41 13.98 -13.66
CA LYS A 354 -24.46 15.44 -13.45
C LYS A 354 -23.25 16.16 -14.02
N SER A 355 -23.46 17.44 -14.27
CA SER A 355 -22.41 18.42 -14.57
C SER A 355 -22.20 19.32 -13.35
N VAL A 356 -21.21 20.20 -13.40
CA VAL A 356 -21.02 21.20 -12.36
C VAL A 356 -22.20 22.19 -12.40
N ASP A 357 -22.89 22.35 -11.27
CA ASP A 357 -24.07 23.22 -11.14
C ASP A 357 -23.70 24.72 -11.16
N SER A 358 -24.68 25.61 -11.32
CA SER A 358 -24.44 27.07 -11.46
C SER A 358 -23.84 27.76 -10.23
N ASN A 359 -24.01 27.19 -9.04
CA ASN A 359 -23.49 27.72 -7.77
C ASN A 359 -22.20 26.99 -7.37
N PHE A 360 -21.27 26.87 -8.30
CA PHE A 360 -20.03 26.12 -8.09
C PHE A 360 -18.96 26.95 -7.37
N TYR A 361 -18.09 26.23 -6.70
CA TYR A 361 -16.84 26.70 -6.10
C TYR A 361 -15.73 26.54 -7.14
N GLN A 362 -14.83 27.52 -7.22
CA GLN A 362 -13.69 27.46 -8.13
C GLN A 362 -12.38 27.49 -7.35
N GLN A 363 -11.50 26.54 -7.64
CA GLN A 363 -10.13 26.50 -7.15
C GLN A 363 -9.17 26.76 -8.30
N LEU A 364 -8.26 27.71 -8.12
CA LEU A 364 -7.15 27.94 -9.04
C LEU A 364 -5.88 27.34 -8.45
N THR A 365 -5.11 26.62 -9.26
CA THR A 365 -3.94 25.88 -8.78
C THR A 365 -2.70 26.26 -9.56
N THR A 366 -1.56 26.34 -8.87
CA THR A 366 -0.23 26.37 -9.46
C THR A 366 0.55 25.14 -8.99
N ILE A 367 1.27 24.49 -9.90
CA ILE A 367 2.14 23.33 -9.60
C ILE A 367 3.50 23.58 -10.26
N THR A 368 4.58 23.41 -9.51
CA THR A 368 5.95 23.42 -10.06
C THR A 368 6.59 22.04 -9.85
N VAL A 369 7.22 21.48 -10.89
CA VAL A 369 7.88 20.17 -10.85
C VAL A 369 9.41 20.25 -11.09
N ASP A 370 10.17 19.27 -10.60
CA ASP A 370 11.65 19.22 -10.65
C ASP A 370 12.23 18.92 -12.06
N GLY A 371 11.37 18.57 -13.01
CA GLY A 371 11.74 18.25 -14.39
C GLY A 371 10.94 17.07 -14.96
N MET A 372 10.93 16.92 -16.29
CA MET A 372 10.06 15.93 -16.97
C MET A 372 10.37 14.46 -16.67
N LYS A 373 11.59 14.12 -16.23
CA LYS A 373 12.00 12.72 -16.00
C LYS A 373 11.50 12.16 -14.67
N GLU A 374 11.51 12.97 -13.62
CA GLU A 374 11.12 12.53 -12.29
C GLU A 374 9.68 12.91 -11.95
N GLN A 375 9.12 13.96 -12.58
CA GLN A 375 7.76 14.47 -12.36
C GLN A 375 7.42 14.68 -10.87
N ARG A 376 8.45 14.89 -10.03
CA ARG A 376 8.25 15.18 -8.62
C ARG A 376 7.69 16.59 -8.51
N THR A 377 6.48 16.69 -7.97
CA THR A 377 5.94 17.97 -7.53
C THR A 377 6.89 18.55 -6.47
N LEU A 378 7.24 19.82 -6.62
CA LEU A 378 8.10 20.58 -5.71
C LEU A 378 7.27 21.54 -4.87
N THR A 379 6.40 22.30 -5.53
CA THR A 379 5.46 23.20 -4.86
C THR A 379 4.08 23.11 -5.50
N GLN A 380 3.07 23.31 -4.67
CA GLN A 380 1.68 23.46 -5.09
C GLN A 380 1.06 24.62 -4.33
N THR A 381 0.28 25.44 -5.00
CA THR A 381 -0.58 26.44 -4.34
C THR A 381 -1.99 26.29 -4.86
N SER A 382 -2.97 26.35 -3.96
CA SER A 382 -4.39 26.36 -4.30
C SER A 382 -5.06 27.60 -3.72
N PHE A 383 -5.86 28.26 -4.55
CA PHE A 383 -6.64 29.46 -4.23
C PHE A 383 -8.12 29.13 -4.37
N ASN A 384 -8.88 29.19 -3.28
CA ASN A 384 -10.29 28.80 -3.25
C ASN A 384 -11.21 30.03 -3.33
N TYR A 385 -12.16 30.00 -4.27
CA TYR A 385 -13.15 31.03 -4.52
C TYR A 385 -14.54 30.41 -4.42
N ASN A 386 -15.31 30.80 -3.41
CA ASN A 386 -16.57 30.16 -3.09
C ASN A 386 -17.73 30.70 -3.92
N GLN A 387 -18.12 31.95 -3.67
CA GLN A 387 -19.26 32.61 -4.35
C GLN A 387 -18.81 33.68 -5.35
N ARG A 388 -17.51 33.79 -5.60
CA ARG A 388 -16.87 34.79 -6.45
C ARG A 388 -15.92 34.12 -7.43
N VAL A 389 -16.47 33.21 -8.24
CA VAL A 389 -15.72 32.52 -9.29
C VAL A 389 -15.06 33.54 -10.22
N GLN A 390 -13.81 33.26 -10.62
CA GLN A 390 -13.00 34.20 -11.39
C GLN A 390 -13.15 33.98 -12.90
N PHE A 391 -13.38 32.72 -13.31
CA PHE A 391 -13.50 32.30 -14.70
C PHE A 391 -14.75 31.44 -14.87
N ASP A 392 -15.89 32.08 -15.14
CA ASP A 392 -17.20 31.44 -15.30
C ASP A 392 -17.39 30.74 -16.66
N ASP A 393 -16.46 30.95 -17.58
CA ASP A 393 -16.38 30.29 -18.88
C ASP A 393 -15.56 28.99 -18.86
N LEU A 394 -14.71 28.79 -17.85
CA LEU A 394 -13.86 27.60 -17.67
C LEU A 394 -14.55 26.52 -16.84
N VAL A 395 -15.78 26.15 -17.19
CA VAL A 395 -16.59 25.12 -16.50
C VAL A 395 -17.46 24.33 -17.48
N ASN A 396 -17.74 23.07 -17.16
CA ASN A 396 -18.46 22.09 -17.97
C ASN A 396 -17.89 21.97 -19.39
N LEU A 397 -16.58 21.71 -19.45
CA LEU A 397 -15.77 21.69 -20.65
C LEU A 397 -15.71 20.33 -21.35
N SER A 398 -16.30 19.26 -20.79
CA SER A 398 -16.25 17.89 -21.36
C SER A 398 -16.41 17.84 -22.89
N ASP A 399 -17.48 18.43 -23.43
CA ASP A 399 -17.77 18.40 -24.87
C ASP A 399 -16.99 19.44 -25.68
N LYS A 400 -16.33 20.38 -24.99
CA LYS A 400 -15.58 21.50 -25.56
C LYS A 400 -14.08 21.37 -25.38
N ILE A 401 -13.59 20.35 -24.67
CA ILE A 401 -12.17 20.26 -24.29
C ILE A 401 -11.25 20.30 -25.51
N ASN A 402 -11.75 19.81 -26.66
CA ASN A 402 -11.03 19.82 -27.93
C ASN A 402 -10.69 21.22 -28.46
N SER A 403 -11.44 22.26 -28.05
CA SER A 403 -11.17 23.65 -28.42
C SER A 403 -10.16 24.35 -27.52
N TYR A 404 -9.70 23.70 -26.45
CA TYR A 404 -8.72 24.25 -25.53
C TYR A 404 -7.32 23.70 -25.83
N SER A 405 -6.34 24.48 -25.44
CA SER A 405 -4.91 24.25 -25.57
C SER A 405 -4.21 24.73 -24.31
N ARG A 406 -3.02 24.18 -24.03
CA ARG A 406 -2.22 24.55 -22.86
C ARG A 406 -2.14 26.07 -22.63
N SER A 407 -1.99 26.87 -23.69
CA SER A 407 -1.86 28.32 -23.61
C SER A 407 -3.09 29.06 -23.10
N ASP A 408 -4.29 28.47 -23.19
CA ASP A 408 -5.52 29.13 -22.73
C ASP A 408 -5.50 29.35 -21.21
N LEU A 409 -4.79 28.50 -20.46
CA LEU A 409 -4.60 28.65 -19.03
C LEU A 409 -3.46 29.63 -18.64
N ASN A 410 -2.75 30.24 -19.60
CA ASN A 410 -1.74 31.27 -19.30
C ASN A 410 -2.34 32.54 -18.69
N ILE A 411 -3.67 32.71 -18.77
CA ILE A 411 -4.40 33.75 -18.04
C ILE A 411 -4.15 33.68 -16.52
N LEU A 412 -3.72 32.53 -16.00
CA LEU A 412 -3.40 32.28 -14.60
C LEU A 412 -1.96 32.62 -14.20
N ASN A 413 -1.12 33.11 -15.13
CA ASN A 413 0.31 33.39 -14.87
C ASN A 413 0.56 34.46 -13.78
N PHE A 414 -0.47 35.21 -13.37
CA PHE A 414 -0.38 36.14 -12.25
C PHE A 414 -0.30 35.43 -10.88
N LEU A 415 -0.63 34.14 -10.81
CA LEU A 415 -0.56 33.34 -9.60
C LEU A 415 0.89 32.90 -9.34
N SER A 416 1.38 33.17 -8.13
CA SER A 416 2.71 32.71 -7.69
C SER A 416 2.67 31.24 -7.27
N SER A 417 3.70 30.48 -7.67
CA SER A 417 3.97 29.12 -7.19
C SER A 417 4.96 29.05 -6.02
N SER A 418 5.41 30.20 -5.52
CA SER A 418 6.36 30.28 -4.41
C SER A 418 5.74 29.80 -3.10
N PHE A 419 6.41 28.89 -2.39
CA PHE A 419 5.94 28.41 -1.09
C PHE A 419 6.00 29.47 0.01
N ASP A 420 7.01 30.34 -0.03
CA ASP A 420 7.30 31.29 1.05
C ASP A 420 6.37 32.50 1.06
N GLU A 421 5.63 32.73 -0.02
CA GLU A 421 4.67 33.82 -0.14
C GLU A 421 3.40 33.63 0.70
N ASN A 422 2.70 34.75 0.94
CA ASN A 422 1.39 34.83 1.62
C ASN A 422 0.33 35.52 0.75
N THR A 423 0.61 35.74 -0.53
CA THR A 423 -0.32 36.39 -1.46
C THR A 423 -1.55 35.51 -1.64
N GLY A 424 -2.75 36.10 -1.49
CA GLY A 424 -4.02 35.37 -1.58
C GLY A 424 -4.81 35.61 -2.87
N ASN A 425 -4.41 36.57 -3.72
CA ASN A 425 -5.05 36.86 -5.01
C ASN A 425 -6.59 36.99 -4.97
N GLY A 426 -7.12 37.56 -3.88
CA GLY A 426 -8.56 37.76 -3.69
C GLY A 426 -9.37 36.49 -3.39
N ALA A 427 -8.69 35.34 -3.19
CA ALA A 427 -9.32 34.09 -2.76
C ALA A 427 -9.92 34.23 -1.36
N ASP A 428 -10.97 33.44 -1.09
CA ASP A 428 -11.58 33.36 0.23
C ASP A 428 -10.63 32.65 1.22
N ASP A 429 -9.91 31.64 0.74
CA ASP A 429 -8.81 30.99 1.44
C ASP A 429 -7.79 30.41 0.45
N TRP A 430 -6.60 30.09 0.94
CA TRP A 430 -5.56 29.43 0.17
C TRP A 430 -4.72 28.49 1.04
N TRP A 431 -4.09 27.53 0.39
CA TRP A 431 -3.05 26.69 0.98
C TRP A 431 -1.89 26.50 0.01
N ARG A 432 -0.69 26.33 0.56
CA ARG A 432 0.56 26.07 -0.16
C ARG A 432 1.19 24.80 0.38
N ALA A 433 1.75 23.97 -0.49
CA ALA A 433 2.55 22.82 -0.11
C ALA A 433 3.93 22.86 -0.76
N LYS A 434 4.93 22.44 -0.01
CA LYS A 434 6.29 22.13 -0.46
C LYS A 434 6.52 20.64 -0.28
N TYR A 435 7.05 20.00 -1.31
CA TYR A 435 7.32 18.58 -1.37
C TYR A 435 8.83 18.34 -1.44
N GLU A 436 9.33 17.49 -0.56
CA GLU A 436 10.73 17.13 -0.46
C GLU A 436 10.86 15.61 -0.46
N TYR A 437 11.87 15.07 -1.14
CA TYR A 437 12.10 13.63 -1.22
C TYR A 437 13.51 13.34 -0.71
N LEU A 438 13.57 12.79 0.49
CA LEU A 438 14.83 12.43 1.16
C LEU A 438 15.17 10.99 0.80
N GLN A 439 16.23 10.78 0.03
CA GLN A 439 16.69 9.44 -0.33
C GLN A 439 17.62 8.89 0.75
N HIS A 440 17.27 7.73 1.32
CA HIS A 440 18.10 7.01 2.28
C HIS A 440 18.89 5.88 1.61
N SER A 441 18.28 5.21 0.62
CA SER A 441 18.91 4.16 -0.18
C SER A 441 18.32 4.11 -1.61
N MET A 442 18.74 3.14 -2.44
CA MET A 442 18.28 3.04 -3.84
C MET A 442 16.75 2.94 -3.98
N ASN A 443 16.07 2.32 -3.00
CA ASN A 443 14.61 2.12 -3.01
C ASN A 443 13.91 2.63 -1.75
N ASP A 444 14.62 3.38 -0.90
CA ASP A 444 14.06 3.93 0.34
C ASP A 444 14.09 5.46 0.30
N PHE A 445 12.91 6.06 0.32
CA PHE A 445 12.69 7.50 0.32
C PHE A 445 11.67 7.90 1.38
N THR A 446 11.88 9.08 1.98
CA THR A 446 10.85 9.77 2.75
C THR A 446 10.33 10.95 1.95
N GLN A 447 9.04 10.96 1.64
CA GLN A 447 8.38 12.15 1.12
C GLN A 447 7.96 13.03 2.29
N VAL A 448 8.39 14.28 2.30
CA VAL A 448 7.98 15.28 3.28
C VAL A 448 7.12 16.31 2.57
N ILE A 449 5.87 16.45 3.02
CA ILE A 449 4.95 17.50 2.56
C ILE A 449 4.83 18.51 3.69
N THR A 450 5.27 19.75 3.45
CA THR A 450 5.05 20.87 4.36
C THR A 450 3.97 21.76 3.78
N GLU A 451 2.87 21.89 4.49
CA GLU A 451 1.70 22.67 4.12
C GLU A 451 1.58 23.93 4.98
N LYS A 452 1.11 25.00 4.36
CA LYS A 452 0.89 26.31 4.95
C LYS A 452 -0.47 26.82 4.52
N TYR A 453 -1.30 27.18 5.49
CA TYR A 453 -2.67 27.61 5.27
C TYR A 453 -2.81 29.12 5.52
N SER A 454 -3.73 29.75 4.80
CA SER A 454 -4.11 31.17 4.98
C SER A 454 -4.57 31.53 6.40
N SER A 455 -5.03 30.54 7.18
CA SER A 455 -5.37 30.66 8.60
C SER A 455 -4.16 30.85 9.53
N GLY A 456 -2.93 30.68 9.02
CA GLY A 456 -1.69 30.70 9.80
C GLY A 456 -1.29 29.33 10.38
N VAL A 457 -2.10 28.28 10.16
CA VAL A 457 -1.77 26.92 10.55
C VAL A 457 -0.79 26.30 9.55
N TRP A 458 0.10 25.45 10.05
CA TRP A 458 1.01 24.64 9.25
C TRP A 458 0.82 23.16 9.57
N ALA A 459 1.01 22.32 8.56
CA ALA A 459 1.08 20.87 8.72
C ALA A 459 2.33 20.33 8.03
N LYS A 460 2.92 19.28 8.59
CA LYS A 460 4.04 18.56 8.01
C LYS A 460 3.73 17.08 8.08
N THR A 461 3.70 16.44 6.93
CA THR A 461 3.45 15.00 6.83
C THR A 461 4.66 14.33 6.19
N GLN A 462 5.19 13.31 6.87
CA GLN A 462 6.26 12.46 6.35
C GLN A 462 5.64 11.12 5.96
N TYR A 463 5.83 10.69 4.72
CA TYR A 463 5.46 9.37 4.24
C TYR A 463 6.71 8.53 4.06
N PHE A 464 6.75 7.37 4.70
CA PHE A 464 7.89 6.47 4.70
C PHE A 464 7.69 5.33 3.68
N SER A 465 8.78 4.75 3.17
CA SER A 465 8.73 3.65 2.19
C SER A 465 8.01 2.39 2.69
N ASN A 466 7.92 2.22 4.00
CA ASN A 466 7.22 1.10 4.65
C ASN A 466 5.69 1.33 4.74
N GLY A 467 5.16 2.39 4.13
CA GLY A 467 3.73 2.71 4.11
C GLY A 467 3.22 3.45 5.34
N THR A 468 4.03 3.66 6.38
CA THR A 468 3.62 4.48 7.53
C THR A 468 3.77 5.97 7.23
N ASN A 469 3.12 6.79 8.06
CA ASN A 469 3.23 8.24 8.00
C ASN A 469 3.30 8.89 9.38
N LYS A 470 3.84 10.10 9.41
CA LYS A 470 3.88 10.94 10.61
C LYS A 470 3.38 12.34 10.26
N ARG A 471 2.32 12.78 10.93
CA ARG A 471 1.78 14.15 10.79
C ARG A 471 2.06 14.98 12.03
N GLU A 472 2.61 16.17 11.82
CA GLU A 472 2.89 17.16 12.85
C GLU A 472 2.32 18.51 12.42
N CYS A 473 1.92 19.34 13.37
CA CYS A 473 1.36 20.65 13.09
C CYS A 473 2.12 21.73 13.83
N SER A 474 2.02 22.96 13.33
CA SER A 474 2.75 24.11 13.83
C SER A 474 1.94 25.40 13.66
N SER A 475 2.13 26.35 14.56
CA SER A 475 1.59 27.71 14.45
C SER A 475 2.60 28.73 13.93
N ASP A 476 3.89 28.36 13.84
CA ASP A 476 5.00 29.25 13.47
C ASP A 476 5.86 28.71 12.30
N GLY A 477 5.59 27.48 11.85
CA GLY A 477 6.37 26.79 10.82
C GLY A 477 7.75 26.29 11.30
N GLN A 478 8.07 26.43 12.59
CA GLN A 478 9.38 26.11 13.17
C GLN A 478 9.28 25.04 14.25
N THR A 479 8.29 25.16 15.13
CA THR A 479 8.03 24.24 16.23
C THR A 479 6.95 23.25 15.82
N TRP A 480 7.31 21.98 15.68
CA TRP A 480 6.44 20.92 15.18
C TRP A 480 6.09 19.94 16.30
N SER A 481 4.82 19.54 16.39
CA SER A 481 4.42 18.44 17.27
C SER A 481 3.17 17.74 16.78
N VAL A 482 3.04 16.46 17.13
CA VAL A 482 1.82 15.67 16.86
C VAL A 482 0.64 16.22 17.67
N ALA A 483 0.86 16.60 18.93
CA ALA A 483 -0.19 17.12 19.81
C ALA A 483 -0.77 18.47 19.37
N ALA A 484 -0.04 19.24 18.53
CA ALA A 484 -0.53 20.49 17.96
C ALA A 484 -1.52 20.28 16.79
N CYS A 485 -1.60 19.07 16.23
CA CYS A 485 -2.62 18.74 15.24
C CYS A 485 -3.96 18.55 15.94
N LYS A 486 -4.68 19.65 16.13
CA LYS A 486 -6.09 19.57 16.52
C LYS A 486 -6.89 19.04 15.32
N SER A 487 -7.73 18.04 15.58
CA SER A 487 -8.71 17.45 14.64
C SER A 487 -9.69 18.49 14.10
#